data_AF-A0A5C7EX32-F1
#
_entry.id   AF-A0A5C7EX32-F1
#
_cell.length_a   1.000
_cell.length_b   1.000
_cell.length_c   1.000
_cell.angle_alpha   90.00
_cell.angle_beta   90.00
_cell.angle_gamma   90.00
#
_symmetry.space_group_name_H-M   'P 1'
#
loop_
_entity.id
_entity.type
_entity.pdbx_description
1 polymer ?
#
loop_
_entity_poly.entity_id
_entity_poly.type
_entity_poly.pdbx_seq_one_letter_code
_entity_poly.pdbx_strand_id
1 'polypeptide(L)'
;MTHDFLLYLATQARSQRVRVGPELDQALTRLGFLLDALCRELRVEYVGPAVGVEAREVHRLVVAAHAWTAGAPVWGVRVCSPRPQAGWRAEWTLGGAGRLRKRLIVQALPEFFEGFVRAVAEAGKADTPAGRRLQALRQAFSGEEEGAARAMIGPSAGFPGSTSGSS
;
A
#
# COMPACT_ATOMS: atom_id res chain seq x y z
N MET A 1 -0.18 16.92 -9.96
CA MET A 1 1.13 16.49 -9.40
C MET A 1 1.04 15.52 -8.21
N THR A 2 -0.11 15.28 -7.58
CA THR A 2 -0.24 14.27 -6.48
C THR A 2 -0.31 12.82 -6.99
N HIS A 3 -0.81 12.61 -8.21
CA HIS A 3 -0.93 11.28 -8.82
C HIS A 3 0.42 10.62 -9.17
N ASP A 4 1.45 11.43 -9.41
CA ASP A 4 2.72 10.97 -9.98
C ASP A 4 3.49 10.02 -9.04
N PHE A 5 3.60 10.36 -7.75
CA PHE A 5 4.32 9.51 -6.80
C PHE A 5 3.56 8.22 -6.44
N LEU A 6 2.23 8.24 -6.48
CA LEU A 6 1.40 7.06 -6.20
C LEU A 6 1.52 6.04 -7.34
N LEU A 7 1.46 6.51 -8.59
CA LEU A 7 1.69 5.67 -9.77
C LEU A 7 3.10 5.07 -9.75
N TYR A 8 4.11 5.88 -9.39
CA TYR A 8 5.48 5.40 -9.20
C TYR A 8 5.57 4.27 -8.17
N LEU A 9 4.97 4.44 -6.98
CA LEU A 9 4.98 3.42 -5.92
C LEU A 9 4.23 2.17 -6.33
N ALA A 10 3.06 2.31 -6.96
CA ALA A 10 2.28 1.18 -7.46
C ALA A 10 3.04 0.37 -8.51
N THR A 11 3.75 1.06 -9.41
CA THR A 11 4.62 0.43 -10.42
C THR A 11 5.79 -0.32 -9.78
N GLN A 12 6.45 0.28 -8.79
CA GLN A 12 7.53 -0.37 -8.04
C GLN A 12 7.02 -1.59 -7.24
N ALA A 13 5.83 -1.51 -6.63
CA ALA A 13 5.23 -2.59 -5.86
C ALA A 13 4.93 -3.84 -6.69
N ARG A 14 4.57 -3.65 -7.97
CA ARG A 14 4.36 -4.76 -8.93
C ARG A 14 5.65 -5.26 -9.58
N SER A 15 6.75 -4.53 -9.43
CA SER A 15 8.02 -4.88 -10.06
C SER A 15 8.75 -5.98 -9.29
N GLN A 16 9.34 -6.94 -10.01
CA GLN A 16 10.19 -7.98 -9.40
C GLN A 16 11.42 -7.40 -8.69
N ARG A 17 11.86 -6.20 -9.07
CA ARG A 17 13.02 -5.52 -8.49
C ARG A 17 12.71 -4.07 -8.16
N VAL A 18 12.53 -3.77 -6.87
CA VAL A 18 12.35 -2.40 -6.38
C VAL A 18 13.67 -1.62 -6.48
N ARG A 19 13.63 -0.51 -7.21
CA ARG A 19 14.76 0.43 -7.33
C ARG A 19 14.74 1.39 -6.14
N VAL A 20 15.79 1.35 -5.34
CA VAL A 20 15.94 2.23 -4.17
C VAL A 20 16.82 3.40 -4.58
N GLY A 21 16.28 4.60 -4.50
CA GLY A 21 16.93 5.86 -4.85
C GLY A 21 16.18 7.05 -4.23
N PRO A 22 16.65 8.28 -4.45
CA PRO A 22 16.04 9.50 -3.90
C PRO A 22 14.56 9.65 -4.24
N GLU A 23 14.13 9.20 -5.42
CA GLU A 23 12.74 9.24 -5.88
C GLU A 23 11.85 8.35 -5.01
N LEU A 24 12.35 7.15 -4.66
CA LEU A 24 11.63 6.24 -3.76
C LEU A 24 11.53 6.82 -2.35
N ASP A 25 12.61 7.43 -1.86
CA ASP A 25 12.65 8.05 -0.55
C ASP A 25 11.62 9.18 -0.45
N GLN A 26 11.56 10.03 -1.48
CA GLN A 26 10.58 11.11 -1.54
C GLN A 26 9.15 10.56 -1.67
N ALA A 27 8.93 9.54 -2.50
CA ALA A 27 7.62 8.95 -2.68
C ALA A 27 7.10 8.28 -1.38
N LEU A 28 7.93 7.50 -0.69
CA LEU A 28 7.57 6.89 0.60
C LEU A 28 7.35 7.93 1.70
N THR A 29 8.11 9.03 1.69
CA THR A 29 7.90 10.14 2.62
C THR A 29 6.55 10.82 2.38
N ARG A 30 6.22 11.12 1.12
CA ARG A 30 4.92 11.69 0.75
C ARG A 30 3.76 10.75 1.07
N LEU A 31 3.93 9.45 0.83
CA LEU A 31 2.95 8.44 1.21
C LEU A 31 2.74 8.43 2.73
N GLY A 32 3.82 8.48 3.52
CA GLY A 32 3.75 8.55 4.97
C GLY A 32 2.91 9.74 5.47
N PHE A 33 3.13 10.94 4.94
CA PHE A 33 2.33 12.11 5.30
C PHE A 33 0.85 11.98 4.91
N LEU A 34 0.58 11.42 3.73
CA LEU A 34 -0.78 11.18 3.27
C LEU A 34 -1.50 10.18 4.19
N LEU A 35 -0.84 9.09 4.55
CA LEU A 35 -1.39 8.08 5.46
C LEU A 35 -1.59 8.63 6.87
N ASP A 36 -0.65 9.42 7.39
CA ASP A 36 -0.79 10.05 8.71
C ASP A 36 -2.02 10.96 8.78
N ALA A 37 -2.31 11.72 7.71
CA ALA A 37 -3.54 12.52 7.64
C ALA A 37 -4.80 11.65 7.69
N LEU A 38 -4.87 10.60 6.87
CA LEU A 38 -6.00 9.67 6.85
C LEU A 38 -6.17 8.96 8.20
N CYS A 39 -5.08 8.52 8.82
CA CYS A 39 -5.13 7.79 10.09
C CYS A 39 -5.61 8.67 11.24
N ARG A 40 -5.33 9.99 11.23
CA ARG A 40 -5.84 10.94 12.23
C ARG A 40 -7.36 11.10 12.18
N GLU A 41 -7.92 11.04 10.98
CA GLU A 41 -9.36 11.09 10.75
C GLU A 41 -10.02 9.74 11.07
N LEU A 42 -9.45 8.65 10.55
CA LEU A 42 -10.02 7.31 10.69
C LEU A 42 -9.90 6.77 12.12
N ARG A 43 -8.74 6.92 12.78
CA ARG A 43 -8.47 6.35 14.11
C ARG A 43 -8.91 4.89 14.24
N VAL A 44 -8.43 4.06 13.31
CA VAL A 44 -8.66 2.61 13.28
C VAL A 44 -7.31 1.94 13.42
N GLU A 45 -7.17 1.09 14.43
CA GLU A 45 -5.95 0.31 14.60
C GLU A 45 -5.88 -0.81 13.57
N TYR A 46 -4.69 -1.03 13.02
CA TYR A 46 -4.45 -2.10 12.07
C TYR A 46 -3.01 -2.58 12.14
N VAL A 47 -2.84 -3.89 12.34
CA VAL A 47 -1.54 -4.56 12.29
C VAL A 47 -1.41 -5.21 10.91
N GLY A 48 -0.59 -4.60 10.07
CA GLY A 48 -0.40 -5.00 8.69
C GLY A 48 0.72 -6.01 8.46
N PRO A 49 1.17 -6.10 7.19
CA PRO A 49 2.16 -7.08 6.75
C PRO A 49 3.53 -6.89 7.39
N ALA A 50 4.30 -7.98 7.37
CA ALA A 50 5.68 -8.01 7.81
C ALA A 50 6.61 -7.35 6.78
N VAL A 51 7.53 -6.52 7.28
CA VAL A 51 8.56 -5.80 6.52
C VAL A 51 9.95 -5.97 7.17
N GLY A 52 10.16 -7.05 7.92
CA GLY A 52 11.45 -7.41 8.51
C GLY A 52 12.38 -8.11 7.51
N VAL A 53 13.70 -7.89 7.64
CA VAL A 53 14.70 -8.34 6.66
C VAL A 53 15.22 -9.76 6.96
N GLU A 54 15.21 -10.20 8.22
CA GLU A 54 15.75 -11.48 8.67
C GLU A 54 14.93 -11.99 9.86
N ALA A 55 14.32 -13.18 9.76
CA ALA A 55 13.28 -13.58 10.69
C ALA A 55 13.80 -14.08 12.05
N ARG A 56 13.23 -13.51 13.12
CA ARG A 56 12.64 -14.22 14.27
C ARG A 56 11.65 -13.33 15.02
N GLU A 57 11.80 -12.02 14.87
CA GLU A 57 10.78 -11.05 15.22
C GLU A 57 10.68 -10.07 14.02
N VAL A 58 9.63 -10.18 13.19
CA VAL A 58 9.50 -9.39 11.94
C VAL A 58 8.78 -8.06 12.18
N HIS A 59 9.48 -6.95 11.92
CA HIS A 59 8.86 -5.62 11.90
C HIS A 59 7.59 -5.61 11.05
N ARG A 60 6.60 -4.82 11.46
CA ARG A 60 5.31 -4.72 10.75
C ARG A 60 4.95 -3.28 10.42
N LEU A 61 4.16 -3.10 9.38
CA LEU A 61 3.44 -1.85 9.16
C LEU A 61 2.26 -1.80 10.12
N VAL A 62 2.21 -0.79 10.99
CA VAL A 62 1.15 -0.65 12.00
C VAL A 62 0.53 0.73 11.94
N VAL A 63 -0.80 0.75 11.85
CA VAL A 63 -1.64 1.93 12.06
C VAL A 63 -2.05 1.95 13.54
N ALA A 64 -1.59 2.96 14.27
CA ALA A 64 -1.97 3.17 15.67
C ALA A 64 -1.66 4.62 16.08
N ALA A 65 -1.99 4.98 17.32
CA ALA A 65 -1.49 6.19 17.95
C ALA A 65 -0.06 5.97 18.45
N HIS A 66 0.93 6.60 17.81
CA HIS A 66 2.34 6.41 18.11
C HIS A 66 2.90 7.56 18.95
N ALA A 67 3.52 7.24 20.09
CA ALA A 67 4.32 8.16 20.88
C ALA A 67 5.72 8.30 20.24
N TRP A 68 5.83 9.11 19.19
CA TRP A 68 7.05 9.24 18.37
C TRP A 68 7.87 10.50 18.68
N THR A 69 7.22 11.58 19.09
CA THR A 69 7.86 12.84 19.49
C THR A 69 7.61 13.10 20.98
N ALA A 70 8.26 14.11 21.56
CA ALA A 70 8.07 14.51 22.97
C ALA A 70 6.67 15.11 23.28
N GLY A 71 5.66 14.80 22.47
CA GLY A 71 4.30 15.31 22.59
C GLY A 71 3.25 14.19 22.63
N ALA A 72 1.99 14.56 22.44
CA ALA A 72 0.88 13.62 22.43
C ALA A 72 1.03 12.55 21.33
N PRO A 73 0.57 11.31 21.57
CA PRO A 73 0.56 10.27 20.55
C PRO A 73 -0.16 10.73 19.28
N VAL A 74 0.45 10.48 18.12
CA VAL A 74 -0.10 10.86 16.82
C VAL A 74 -0.48 9.61 16.05
N TRP A 75 -1.71 9.58 15.54
CA TRP A 75 -2.18 8.53 14.64
C TRP A 75 -1.42 8.56 13.33
N GLY A 76 -0.95 7.40 12.89
CA GLY A 76 -0.21 7.27 11.64
C GLY A 76 0.30 5.85 11.39
N VAL A 77 0.97 5.70 10.25
CA VAL A 77 1.55 4.41 9.84
C VAL A 77 3.04 4.41 10.12
N ARG A 78 3.51 3.44 10.88
CA ARG A 78 4.92 3.28 11.20
C ARG A 78 5.37 1.85 10.98
N VAL A 79 6.69 1.70 10.82
CA VAL A 79 7.33 0.40 10.92
C VAL A 79 7.59 0.15 12.41
N CYS A 80 6.86 -0.79 12.97
CA CYS A 80 6.91 -1.09 14.40
C CYS A 80 7.70 -2.35 14.68
N SER A 81 8.29 -2.37 15.87
CA SER A 81 8.98 -3.54 16.36
C SER A 81 7.98 -4.70 16.55
N PRO A 82 8.46 -5.93 16.37
CA PRO A 82 7.67 -7.16 16.41
C PRO A 82 7.23 -7.63 17.80
N ARG A 83 7.38 -6.80 18.84
CA ARG A 83 7.01 -7.16 20.21
C ARG A 83 5.66 -6.53 20.57
N PRO A 84 4.52 -7.26 20.44
CA PRO A 84 3.20 -6.74 20.82
C PRO A 84 3.16 -6.26 22.27
N GLN A 85 3.89 -6.93 23.16
CA GLN A 85 4.02 -6.60 24.58
C GLN A 85 4.68 -5.22 24.81
N ALA A 86 5.39 -4.69 23.83
CA ALA A 86 5.98 -3.35 23.86
C ALA A 86 5.07 -2.28 23.21
N GLY A 87 3.78 -2.58 23.00
CA GLY A 87 2.80 -1.62 22.50
C GLY A 87 3.07 -1.12 21.08
N TRP A 88 3.60 -1.98 20.21
CA TRP A 88 3.96 -1.64 18.83
C TRP A 88 4.87 -0.41 18.72
N ARG A 89 5.95 -0.38 19.51
CA ARG A 89 6.94 0.70 19.45
C ARG A 89 7.37 0.97 18.01
N ALA A 90 7.04 2.15 17.51
CA ALA A 90 7.46 2.61 16.21
C ALA A 90 9.00 2.81 16.18
N GLU A 91 9.65 2.27 15.16
CA GLU A 91 11.10 2.39 14.96
C GLU A 91 11.46 3.24 13.74
N TRP A 92 10.64 3.22 12.69
CA TRP A 92 10.87 4.03 11.49
C TRP A 92 9.57 4.58 10.89
N THR A 93 9.67 5.74 10.25
CA THR A 93 8.72 6.17 9.22
C THR A 93 8.94 5.38 7.94
N LEU A 94 7.97 5.40 7.00
CA LEU A 94 8.11 4.69 5.71
C LEU A 94 9.35 5.17 4.93
N GLY A 95 9.56 6.48 4.84
CA GLY A 95 10.72 7.08 4.16
C GLY A 95 12.03 7.01 4.94
N GLY A 96 11.96 6.87 6.27
CA GLY A 96 13.13 6.79 7.16
C GLY A 96 13.74 5.39 7.28
N ALA A 97 13.09 4.36 6.74
CA ALA A 97 13.60 3.00 6.80
C ALA A 97 14.89 2.80 5.96
N GLY A 98 15.71 1.82 6.34
CA GLY A 98 16.91 1.44 5.58
C GLY A 98 16.60 0.88 4.19
N ARG A 99 17.58 0.87 3.29
CA ARG A 99 17.42 0.51 1.87
C ARG A 99 16.73 -0.85 1.64
N LEU A 100 17.17 -1.90 2.35
CA LEU A 100 16.58 -3.24 2.21
C LEU A 100 15.12 -3.24 2.64
N ARG A 101 14.81 -2.57 3.74
CA ARG A 101 13.46 -2.48 4.29
C ARG A 101 12.51 -1.67 3.40
N LYS A 102 13.00 -0.60 2.77
CA LYS A 102 12.20 0.16 1.80
C LYS A 102 11.66 -0.71 0.67
N ARG A 103 12.46 -1.68 0.20
CA ARG A 103 12.00 -2.66 -0.80
C ARG A 103 10.83 -3.49 -0.28
N LEU A 104 10.96 -4.02 0.92
CA LEU A 104 9.92 -4.82 1.57
C LEU A 104 8.66 -4.00 1.85
N ILE A 105 8.80 -2.76 2.30
CA ILE A 105 7.67 -1.84 2.51
C ILE A 105 6.89 -1.66 1.21
N VAL A 106 7.58 -1.35 0.11
CA VAL A 106 6.95 -1.13 -1.21
C VAL A 106 6.22 -2.37 -1.69
N GLN A 107 6.84 -3.55 -1.55
CA GLN A 107 6.24 -4.83 -1.92
C GLN A 107 5.01 -5.18 -1.06
N ALA A 108 5.00 -4.73 0.19
CA ALA A 108 3.91 -4.97 1.13
C ALA A 108 2.73 -3.98 0.98
N LEU A 109 2.86 -2.91 0.19
CA LEU A 109 1.81 -1.89 0.05
C LEU A 109 0.47 -2.46 -0.43
N PRO A 110 0.39 -3.33 -1.46
CA PRO A 110 -0.89 -3.88 -1.91
C PRO A 110 -1.63 -4.65 -0.80
N GLU A 111 -0.93 -5.55 -0.10
CA GLU A 111 -1.49 -6.31 1.03
C GLU A 111 -1.88 -5.39 2.19
N PHE A 112 -1.05 -4.38 2.49
CA PHE A 112 -1.32 -3.38 3.51
C PHE A 112 -2.64 -2.64 3.24
N PHE A 113 -2.83 -2.13 2.02
CA PHE A 113 -4.04 -1.39 1.67
C PHE A 113 -5.29 -2.26 1.69
N GLU A 114 -5.20 -3.50 1.21
CA GLU A 114 -6.30 -4.46 1.24
C GLU A 114 -6.79 -4.69 2.67
N GLY A 115 -5.87 -5.05 3.57
CA GLY A 115 -6.24 -5.33 4.96
C GLY A 115 -6.67 -4.08 5.73
N PHE A 116 -6.08 -2.91 5.44
CA PHE A 116 -6.46 -1.68 6.14
C PHE A 116 -7.84 -1.18 5.73
N VAL A 117 -8.19 -1.26 4.44
CA VAL A 117 -9.55 -0.99 3.96
C VAL A 117 -10.56 -1.90 4.67
N ARG A 118 -10.26 -3.19 4.80
CA ARG A 118 -11.13 -4.13 5.50
C ARG A 118 -11.33 -3.73 6.98
N ALA A 119 -10.25 -3.41 7.69
CA ALA A 119 -10.33 -2.95 9.07
C ALA A 119 -11.16 -1.66 9.22
N VAL A 120 -11.04 -0.72 8.27
CA VAL A 120 -11.82 0.51 8.25
C VAL A 120 -13.30 0.24 7.96
N ALA A 121 -13.61 -0.73 7.11
CA ALA A 121 -14.98 -1.16 6.84
C ALA A 121 -15.62 -1.85 8.06
N GLU A 122 -14.89 -2.75 8.72
CA GLU A 122 -15.31 -3.40 9.97
C GLU A 122 -15.57 -2.38 11.09
N ALA A 123 -14.80 -1.29 11.13
CA ALA A 123 -15.02 -0.17 12.04
C ALA A 123 -16.17 0.77 11.64
N GLY A 124 -16.91 0.48 10.57
CA GLY A 124 -18.04 1.27 10.08
C GLY A 124 -17.64 2.61 9.46
N LYS A 125 -16.38 2.76 9.00
CA LYS A 125 -15.83 4.04 8.52
C LYS A 125 -15.54 4.06 7.01
N ALA A 126 -15.94 3.02 6.27
CA ALA A 126 -15.73 2.93 4.82
C ALA A 126 -16.32 4.11 4.05
N ASP A 127 -17.53 4.56 4.41
CA ASP A 127 -18.24 5.60 3.66
C ASP A 127 -17.84 7.03 4.02
N THR A 128 -16.98 7.21 5.03
CA THR A 128 -16.42 8.52 5.39
C THR A 128 -15.54 9.06 4.27
N PRO A 129 -15.31 10.39 4.16
CA PRO A 129 -14.39 10.95 3.17
C PRO A 129 -12.99 10.32 3.21
N ALA A 130 -12.46 10.07 4.41
CA ALA A 130 -11.18 9.39 4.61
C ALA A 130 -11.22 7.91 4.18
N GLY A 131 -12.31 7.19 4.48
CA GLY A 131 -12.52 5.81 4.07
C GLY A 131 -12.56 5.64 2.55
N ARG A 132 -13.32 6.50 1.86
CA ARG A 132 -13.36 6.51 0.38
C ARG A 132 -12.01 6.86 -0.24
N ARG A 133 -11.26 7.79 0.37
CA ARG A 133 -9.92 8.13 -0.09
C ARG A 133 -8.94 6.98 0.11
N LEU A 134 -9.06 6.22 1.20
CA LEU A 134 -8.28 5.00 1.40
C LEU A 134 -8.63 3.92 0.37
N GLN A 135 -9.92 3.76 0.03
CA GLN A 135 -10.37 2.86 -1.05
C GLN A 135 -9.74 3.23 -2.40
N ALA A 136 -9.68 4.52 -2.74
CA ALA A 136 -9.05 4.98 -3.98
C ALA A 136 -7.54 4.66 -4.01
N LEU A 137 -6.84 4.75 -2.87
CA LEU A 137 -5.45 4.31 -2.78
C LEU A 137 -5.34 2.80 -3.04
N ARG A 138 -6.17 1.98 -2.37
CA ARG A 138 -6.19 0.53 -2.59
C ARG A 138 -6.35 0.19 -4.08
N GLN A 139 -7.27 0.86 -4.77
CA GLN A 139 -7.49 0.66 -6.21
C GLN A 139 -6.23 0.94 -7.04
N ALA A 140 -5.54 2.06 -6.78
CA ALA A 140 -4.29 2.41 -7.47
C ALA A 140 -3.18 1.34 -7.29
N PHE A 141 -3.13 0.68 -6.13
CA PHE A 141 -2.14 -0.38 -5.85
C PHE A 141 -2.57 -1.77 -6.34
N SER A 142 -3.87 -2.04 -6.48
CA SER A 142 -4.41 -3.30 -7.00
C SER A 142 -4.28 -3.48 -8.52
N GLY A 143 -4.11 -2.38 -9.28
CA GLY A 143 -4.02 -2.43 -10.74
C GLY A 143 -5.37 -2.65 -11.45
N GLU A 144 -6.49 -2.53 -10.75
CA GLU A 144 -7.84 -2.71 -11.30
C GLU A 144 -8.18 -1.71 -12.43
N GLU A 145 -7.53 -0.54 -12.49
CA GLU A 145 -7.67 0.39 -13.63
C GLU A 145 -7.10 -0.18 -14.94
N GLU A 146 -6.03 -0.99 -14.90
CA GLU A 146 -5.47 -1.64 -16.10
C GLU A 146 -6.22 -2.94 -16.46
N GLY A 147 -6.82 -3.61 -15.48
CA GLY A 147 -7.61 -4.83 -15.68
C GLY A 147 -8.92 -4.57 -16.44
N ALA A 148 -9.62 -3.48 -16.13
CA ALA A 148 -10.82 -3.07 -16.86
C ALA A 148 -10.51 -2.68 -18.31
N ALA A 149 -9.43 -1.93 -18.54
CA ALA A 149 -9.00 -1.54 -19.88
C ALA A 149 -8.53 -2.76 -20.72
N ARG A 150 -7.87 -3.74 -20.10
CA ARG A 150 -7.39 -4.96 -20.78
C ARG A 150 -8.47 -6.03 -20.97
N ALA A 151 -9.49 -6.07 -20.10
CA ALA A 151 -10.68 -6.91 -20.28
C ALA A 151 -11.60 -6.41 -21.40
N MET A 152 -11.59 -5.11 -21.73
CA MET A 152 -12.25 -4.58 -22.91
C MET A 152 -11.51 -4.89 -24.23
N ILE A 153 -10.27 -5.37 -24.15
CA ILE A 153 -9.45 -5.82 -25.28
C ILE A 153 -9.25 -7.35 -25.16
N GLY A 154 -10.35 -8.09 -24.93
CA GLY A 154 -10.40 -9.54 -25.08
C GLY A 154 -10.47 -9.96 -26.55
N PRO A 155 -10.03 -11.17 -26.92
CA PRO A 155 -9.72 -11.53 -28.30
C PRO A 155 -10.98 -11.50 -29.15
N SER A 156 -10.92 -10.80 -30.28
CA SER A 156 -11.89 -10.92 -31.37
C SER A 156 -11.82 -12.34 -31.93
N ALA A 157 -12.55 -13.27 -31.30
CA ALA A 157 -12.84 -14.58 -31.84
C ALA A 157 -13.89 -14.44 -32.95
N GLY A 158 -13.57 -15.01 -34.11
CA GLY A 158 -14.57 -15.48 -35.07
C GLY A 158 -14.73 -14.63 -36.32
N PHE A 159 -13.93 -14.92 -37.34
CA PHE A 159 -14.38 -14.79 -38.72
C PHE A 159 -14.78 -16.19 -39.21
N PRO A 160 -16.08 -16.47 -39.47
CA PRO A 160 -16.49 -17.73 -40.05
C PRO A 160 -16.46 -17.63 -41.58
N GLY A 161 -15.95 -18.68 -42.22
CA GLY A 161 -16.34 -19.07 -43.58
C GLY A 161 -15.44 -18.60 -44.72
N SER A 162 -14.76 -19.55 -45.36
CA SER A 162 -15.27 -20.06 -46.64
C SER A 162 -14.53 -21.32 -47.09
N THR A 163 -15.29 -22.39 -47.20
CA THR A 163 -15.01 -23.60 -47.96
C THR A 163 -15.10 -23.34 -49.47
N SER A 164 -14.19 -23.93 -50.25
CA SER A 164 -14.33 -24.45 -51.64
C SER A 164 -12.96 -24.34 -52.31
N GLY A 165 -12.48 -25.26 -53.12
CA GLY A 165 -13.02 -26.48 -53.72
C GLY A 165 -11.96 -26.96 -54.73
N SER A 166 -11.89 -28.27 -54.92
CA SER A 166 -10.95 -28.96 -55.80
C SER A 166 -10.99 -28.48 -57.25
N SER A 167 -9.82 -28.49 -57.91
CA SER A 167 -9.58 -29.07 -59.24
C SER A 167 -8.08 -29.21 -59.47
#